data_AF-A0A9P5J2U7-F1
#
_entry.id   AF-A0A9P5J2U7-F1
#
_cell.length_a   1.000
_cell.length_b   1.000
_cell.length_c   1.000
_cell.angle_alpha   90.00
_cell.angle_beta   90.00
_cell.angle_gamma   90.00
#
_symmetry.space_group_name_H-M   'P 1'
#
loop_
_entity.id
_entity.type
_entity.pdbx_description
1 polymer ?
#
loop_
_entity_poly.entity_id
_entity_poly.type
_entity_poly.pdbx_seq_one_letter_code
_entity_poly.pdbx_strand_id
1 'polypeptide(L)'
;MSGGDTAGLVKAVLDGQITDNLHLAFLSTSVWFLWDWVITIDSEIELFWRKPMTTGSILYFANRVLGVIGIILHAILWLAPIGVTGGACKPVTFVYIMVSDLSATVVQTVLALRTYALWDCNRQVYLVLMGLNIVCHLSQVLMDSSPSELNSATLQ
;
A
#
# COMPACT_ATOMS: atom_id res chain seq x y z
N MET A 1 38.41 -19.30 -11.87
CA MET A 1 36.99 -19.63 -12.10
C MET A 1 36.28 -20.00 -10.78
N SER A 2 36.27 -19.12 -9.76
CA SER A 2 35.65 -19.45 -8.44
C SER A 2 34.86 -18.30 -7.80
N GLY A 3 34.80 -17.11 -8.41
CA GLY A 3 34.13 -15.93 -7.82
C GLY A 3 32.65 -15.79 -8.18
N GLY A 4 32.17 -16.48 -9.22
CA GLY A 4 30.76 -16.43 -9.66
C GLY A 4 29.82 -17.18 -8.71
N ASP A 5 30.26 -18.33 -8.21
CA ASP A 5 29.42 -19.22 -7.39
C ASP A 5 29.19 -18.65 -5.98
N THR A 6 30.22 -18.00 -5.40
CA THR A 6 30.08 -17.33 -4.09
C THR A 6 29.17 -16.10 -4.17
N ALA A 7 29.22 -15.34 -5.28
CA ALA A 7 28.34 -14.19 -5.47
C ALA A 7 26.87 -14.61 -5.63
N GLY A 8 26.61 -15.72 -6.35
CA GLY A 8 25.27 -16.30 -6.48
C GLY A 8 24.70 -16.81 -5.16
N LEU A 9 25.52 -17.50 -4.36
CA LEU A 9 25.13 -17.98 -3.03
C LEU A 9 24.83 -16.83 -2.07
N VAL A 10 25.67 -15.78 -2.06
CA VAL A 10 25.44 -14.59 -1.23
C VAL A 10 24.13 -13.89 -1.64
N LYS A 11 23.87 -13.75 -2.94
CA LYS A 11 22.61 -13.17 -3.42
C LYS A 11 21.39 -14.01 -3.00
N ALA A 12 21.45 -15.32 -3.14
CA ALA A 12 20.35 -16.21 -2.76
C ALA A 12 20.05 -16.18 -1.25
N VAL A 13 21.09 -16.13 -0.41
CA VAL A 13 20.93 -16.00 1.05
C VAL A 13 20.35 -14.62 1.42
N LEU A 14 20.82 -13.55 0.77
CA LEU A 14 20.27 -12.21 0.97
C LEU A 14 18.80 -12.13 0.55
N ASP A 15 18.45 -12.64 -0.63
CA ASP A 15 17.07 -12.64 -1.15
C ASP A 15 16.14 -13.43 -0.22
N GLY A 16 16.58 -14.60 0.28
CA GLY A 16 15.83 -15.38 1.26
C GLY A 16 15.63 -14.64 2.58
N GLN A 17 16.69 -14.07 3.13
CA GLN A 17 16.62 -13.35 4.41
C GLN A 17 15.81 -12.05 4.31
N ILE A 18 15.86 -11.33 3.17
CA ILE A 18 15.01 -10.17 2.91
C ILE A 18 13.54 -10.58 2.90
N THR A 19 13.23 -11.69 2.23
CA THR A 19 11.87 -12.22 2.12
C THR A 19 11.30 -12.58 3.49
N ASP A 20 12.05 -13.31 4.31
CA ASP A 20 11.60 -13.72 5.65
C ASP A 20 11.36 -12.51 6.58
N ASN A 21 12.25 -11.52 6.55
CA ASN A 21 12.09 -10.30 7.35
C ASN A 21 10.87 -9.49 6.91
N LEU A 22 10.58 -9.46 5.60
CA LEU A 22 9.42 -8.77 5.06
C LEU A 22 8.11 -9.41 5.55
N HIS A 23 8.05 -10.74 5.63
CA HIS A 23 6.87 -11.46 6.12
C HIS A 23 6.59 -11.12 7.58
N LEU A 24 7.63 -11.11 8.42
CA LEU A 24 7.50 -10.76 9.84
C LEU A 24 7.05 -9.31 10.03
N ALA A 25 7.62 -8.38 9.25
CA ALA A 25 7.24 -6.97 9.29
C ALA A 25 5.77 -6.76 8.88
N PHE A 26 5.32 -7.47 7.84
CA PHE A 26 3.93 -7.42 7.39
C PHE A 26 2.96 -7.92 8.47
N LEU A 27 3.25 -9.07 9.08
CA LEU A 27 2.42 -9.62 10.16
C LEU A 27 2.35 -8.67 11.35
N SER A 28 3.49 -8.12 11.77
CA SER A 28 3.54 -7.14 12.87
C SER A 28 2.69 -5.90 12.58
N THR A 29 2.84 -5.33 11.39
CA THR A 29 2.08 -4.14 10.96
C THR A 29 0.59 -4.43 10.87
N SER A 30 0.22 -5.60 10.37
CA SER A 30 -1.19 -6.02 10.24
C SER A 30 -1.84 -6.21 11.62
N VAL A 31 -1.13 -6.85 12.56
CA VAL A 31 -1.62 -7.01 13.94
C VAL A 31 -1.79 -5.66 14.61
N TRP A 32 -0.81 -4.75 14.46
CA TRP A 32 -0.90 -3.40 15.02
C TRP A 32 -2.09 -2.63 14.44
N PHE A 33 -2.29 -2.69 13.13
CA PHE A 33 -3.40 -2.04 12.45
C PHE A 33 -4.76 -2.58 12.91
N LEU A 34 -4.89 -3.91 13.03
CA LEU A 34 -6.12 -4.55 13.53
C LEU A 34 -6.37 -4.21 15.00
N TRP A 35 -5.32 -4.12 15.81
CA TRP A 35 -5.41 -3.73 17.21
C TRP A 35 -5.94 -2.30 17.36
N ASP A 36 -5.34 -1.35 16.65
CA ASP A 36 -5.78 0.06 16.63
C ASP A 36 -7.24 0.16 16.17
N TRP A 37 -7.62 -0.71 15.22
CA TRP A 37 -9.00 -0.86 14.77
C TRP A 37 -9.94 -1.25 15.92
N VAL A 38 -9.65 -2.34 16.63
CA VAL A 38 -10.56 -2.89 17.65
C VAL A 38 -10.82 -1.87 18.75
N ILE A 39 -9.80 -1.16 19.20
CA ILE A 39 -9.92 -0.19 20.29
C ILE A 39 -10.66 1.10 19.89
N THR A 40 -10.68 1.45 18.60
CA THR A 40 -11.29 2.69 18.10
C THR A 40 -12.75 2.52 17.64
N ILE A 41 -13.21 1.29 17.38
CA ILE A 41 -14.58 1.00 16.90
C ILE A 41 -15.64 1.54 17.87
N ASP A 42 -15.45 1.35 19.17
CA ASP A 42 -16.44 1.72 20.18
C ASP A 42 -16.74 3.23 20.14
N SER A 43 -15.68 4.03 20.12
CA SER A 43 -15.76 5.49 20.00
C SER A 43 -16.28 5.95 18.64
N GLU A 44 -16.00 5.21 17.56
CA GLU A 44 -16.49 5.53 16.22
C GLU A 44 -17.98 5.29 16.05
N ILE A 45 -18.52 4.22 16.63
CA ILE A 45 -19.97 3.95 16.61
C ILE A 45 -20.71 5.10 17.30
N GLU A 46 -20.18 5.59 18.42
CA GLU A 46 -20.82 6.68 19.16
C GLU A 46 -20.74 8.02 18.40
N LEU A 47 -19.58 8.37 17.82
CA LEU A 47 -19.37 9.67 17.17
C LEU A 47 -19.90 9.74 15.73
N PHE A 48 -19.74 8.69 14.95
CA PHE A 48 -20.00 8.70 13.50
C PHE A 48 -21.30 7.99 13.11
N TRP A 49 -21.68 6.90 13.78
CA TRP A 49 -22.87 6.14 13.38
C TRP A 49 -24.18 6.76 13.90
N ARG A 50 -24.11 7.57 14.97
CA ARG A 50 -25.30 8.29 15.50
C ARG A 50 -25.50 9.69 14.90
N LYS A 51 -24.55 10.23 14.14
CA LYS A 51 -24.58 11.59 13.57
C LYS A 51 -24.64 11.56 12.04
N PRO A 52 -25.09 12.65 11.37
CA PRO A 52 -25.08 12.70 9.91
C PRO A 52 -23.66 12.54 9.37
N MET A 53 -23.49 11.61 8.43
CA MET A 53 -22.21 11.33 7.77
C MET A 53 -21.66 12.60 7.10
N THR A 54 -20.52 13.09 7.59
CA THR A 54 -19.79 14.20 6.96
C THR A 54 -18.80 13.67 5.93
N THR A 55 -18.33 14.52 5.02
CA THR A 55 -17.28 14.16 4.04
C THR A 55 -16.01 13.62 4.72
N GLY A 56 -15.65 14.14 5.89
CA GLY A 56 -14.52 13.65 6.68
C GLY A 56 -14.75 12.24 7.25
N SER A 57 -15.99 11.92 7.65
CA SER A 57 -16.38 10.59 8.13
C SER A 57 -16.25 9.53 7.03
N ILE A 58 -16.68 9.87 5.81
CA ILE A 58 -16.59 8.98 4.64
C ILE A 58 -15.13 8.74 4.28
N LEU A 59 -14.31 9.79 4.25
CA LEU A 59 -12.88 9.67 3.92
C LEU A 59 -12.13 8.82 4.95
N TYR A 60 -12.48 8.98 6.23
CA TYR A 60 -11.95 8.16 7.31
C TYR A 60 -12.37 6.69 7.16
N PHE A 61 -13.64 6.41 6.90
CA PHE A 61 -14.14 5.05 6.69
C PHE A 61 -13.51 4.38 5.45
N ALA A 62 -13.35 5.14 4.36
CA ALA A 62 -12.70 4.67 3.15
C ALA A 62 -11.26 4.26 3.42
N ASN A 63 -10.48 5.09 4.14
CA ASN A 63 -9.11 4.75 4.55
C ASN A 63 -9.07 3.41 5.28
N ARG A 64 -10.04 3.26 6.19
CA ARG A 64 -10.14 2.16 7.13
C ARG A 64 -10.45 0.84 6.40
N VAL A 65 -11.45 0.83 5.52
CA VAL A 65 -11.85 -0.34 4.73
C VAL A 65 -10.79 -0.70 3.69
N LEU A 66 -10.21 0.29 3.00
CA LEU A 66 -9.16 0.06 2.00
C LEU A 66 -7.91 -0.57 2.61
N GLY A 67 -7.51 -0.15 3.82
CA GLY A 67 -6.38 -0.75 4.54
C GLY A 67 -6.60 -2.24 4.85
N VAL A 68 -7.79 -2.62 5.31
CA VAL A 68 -8.12 -4.04 5.57
C VAL A 68 -8.12 -4.86 4.29
N ILE A 69 -8.70 -4.33 3.20
CA ILE A 69 -8.71 -5.01 1.90
C ILE A 69 -7.27 -5.21 1.40
N GLY A 70 -6.41 -4.20 1.55
CA GLY A 70 -4.99 -4.28 1.21
C GLY A 70 -4.25 -5.37 1.98
N ILE A 71 -4.48 -5.47 3.29
CA ILE A 71 -3.89 -6.53 4.14
C ILE A 71 -4.37 -7.91 3.67
N ILE A 72 -5.66 -8.08 3.38
CA ILE A 72 -6.21 -9.36 2.91
C ILE A 72 -5.63 -9.74 1.55
N LEU A 73 -5.58 -8.82 0.59
CA LEU A 73 -5.02 -9.06 -0.74
C LEU A 73 -3.53 -9.43 -0.67
N HIS A 74 -2.76 -8.72 0.17
CA HIS A 74 -1.36 -9.02 0.40
C HIS A 74 -1.19 -10.41 1.03
N ALA A 75 -2.01 -10.74 2.04
CA ALA A 75 -2.02 -12.07 2.64
C ALA A 75 -2.34 -13.18 1.62
N ILE A 76 -3.27 -12.94 0.70
CA ILE A 76 -3.61 -13.89 -0.38
C ILE A 76 -2.42 -14.06 -1.34
N LEU A 77 -1.77 -12.97 -1.75
CA LEU A 77 -0.62 -13.03 -2.66
C LEU A 77 0.60 -13.72 -2.04
N TRP A 78 0.82 -13.55 -0.74
CA TRP A 78 2.05 -13.97 -0.06
C TRP A 78 1.92 -15.27 0.76
N LEU A 79 0.74 -15.58 1.33
CA LEU A 79 0.51 -16.83 2.09
C LEU A 79 -0.11 -17.96 1.25
N ALA A 80 -0.62 -17.71 0.04
CA ALA A 80 -1.20 -18.78 -0.76
C ALA A 80 -0.13 -19.80 -1.20
N PRO A 81 -0.20 -21.07 -0.74
CA PRO A 81 0.72 -22.09 -1.22
C PRO A 81 0.36 -22.44 -2.66
N ILE A 82 1.24 -22.08 -3.61
CA ILE A 82 1.35 -22.72 -4.93
C ILE A 82 -0.02 -22.93 -5.61
N GLY A 83 -0.76 -21.86 -5.91
CA GLY A 83 -2.14 -22.01 -6.40
C GLY A 83 -2.70 -20.92 -7.29
N VAL A 84 -1.95 -19.85 -7.60
CA VAL A 84 -2.37 -18.88 -8.62
C VAL A 84 -1.90 -19.36 -10.00
N THR A 85 -2.27 -20.60 -10.35
CA THR A 85 -1.85 -21.26 -11.58
C THR A 85 -2.47 -20.57 -12.80
N GLY A 86 -1.60 -20.00 -13.63
CA GLY A 86 -1.81 -19.78 -15.06
C GLY A 86 -2.47 -18.48 -15.53
N GLY A 87 -3.37 -17.85 -14.76
CA GLY A 87 -4.13 -16.69 -15.27
C GLY A 87 -4.46 -15.58 -14.26
N ALA A 88 -4.57 -15.91 -12.97
CA ALA A 88 -5.01 -14.94 -11.96
C ALA A 88 -3.88 -14.11 -11.32
N CYS A 89 -2.61 -14.45 -11.54
CA CYS A 89 -1.48 -13.75 -10.92
C CYS A 89 -1.34 -12.29 -11.38
N LYS A 90 -1.46 -12.03 -12.69
CA LYS A 90 -1.43 -10.69 -13.27
C LYS A 90 -2.59 -9.80 -12.81
N PRO A 91 -3.88 -10.22 -12.92
CA PRO A 91 -4.98 -9.38 -12.50
C PRO A 91 -5.02 -9.17 -10.98
N VAL A 92 -4.66 -10.18 -10.16
CA VAL A 92 -4.63 -10.01 -8.70
C VAL A 92 -3.53 -9.04 -8.28
N THR A 93 -2.35 -9.11 -8.90
CA THR A 93 -1.26 -8.16 -8.65
C THR A 93 -1.66 -6.74 -9.06
N PHE A 94 -2.28 -6.58 -10.24
CA PHE A 94 -2.78 -5.29 -10.69
C PHE A 94 -3.82 -4.70 -9.72
N VAL A 95 -4.80 -5.51 -9.30
CA VAL A 95 -5.81 -5.09 -8.30
C VAL A 95 -5.15 -4.70 -6.98
N TYR A 96 -4.15 -5.47 -6.52
CA TYR A 96 -3.40 -5.14 -5.31
C TYR A 96 -2.68 -3.79 -5.41
N ILE A 97 -2.01 -3.50 -6.53
CA ILE A 97 -1.33 -2.23 -6.78
C ILE A 97 -2.36 -1.09 -6.76
N MET A 98 -3.48 -1.23 -7.47
CA MET A 98 -4.53 -0.19 -7.52
C MET A 98 -5.15 0.08 -6.13
N VAL A 99 -5.43 -0.98 -5.35
CA VAL A 99 -5.97 -0.85 -3.99
C VAL A 99 -4.96 -0.18 -3.06
N SER A 100 -3.68 -0.53 -3.18
CA SER A 100 -2.61 0.06 -2.37
C SER A 100 -2.43 1.54 -2.70
N ASP A 101 -2.45 1.90 -3.99
CA ASP A 101 -2.35 3.28 -4.48
C ASP A 101 -3.51 4.15 -3.99
N LEU A 102 -4.73 3.62 -4.09
CA LEU A 102 -5.93 4.30 -3.59
C LEU A 102 -5.85 4.49 -2.07
N SER A 103 -5.41 3.47 -1.33
CA SER A 103 -5.26 3.57 0.13
C SER A 103 -4.24 4.66 0.51
N ALA A 104 -3.10 4.72 -0.18
CA ALA A 104 -2.08 5.73 0.04
C ALA A 104 -2.60 7.15 -0.26
N THR A 105 -3.34 7.33 -1.36
CA THR A 105 -3.96 8.62 -1.72
C THR A 105 -4.91 9.10 -0.62
N VAL A 106 -5.71 8.19 -0.05
CA VAL A 106 -6.63 8.54 1.04
C VAL A 106 -5.86 8.94 2.31
N VAL A 107 -4.86 8.15 2.72
CA VAL A 107 -4.00 8.48 3.88
C VAL A 107 -3.35 9.85 3.71
N GLN A 108 -2.78 10.10 2.54
CA GLN A 108 -2.12 11.35 2.20
C GLN A 108 -3.09 12.53 2.21
N THR A 109 -4.32 12.35 1.73
CA THR A 109 -5.35 13.39 1.78
C THR A 109 -5.74 13.71 3.22
N VAL A 110 -5.91 12.70 4.07
CA VAL A 110 -6.20 12.91 5.51
C VAL A 110 -5.03 13.63 6.18
N LEU A 111 -3.80 13.26 5.89
CA LEU A 111 -2.60 13.92 6.40
C LEU A 111 -2.50 15.37 5.91
N ALA A 112 -2.82 15.62 4.64
CA ALA A 112 -2.85 16.96 4.04
C ALA A 112 -3.94 17.84 4.67
N LEU A 113 -5.12 17.28 4.98
CA LEU A 113 -6.18 18.00 5.69
C LEU A 113 -5.78 18.34 7.13
N ARG A 114 -5.13 17.42 7.85
CA ARG A 114 -4.64 17.67 9.21
C ARG A 114 -3.57 18.74 9.26
N THR A 115 -2.61 18.69 8.33
CA THR A 115 -1.56 19.71 8.21
C THR A 115 -2.10 21.05 7.76
N TYR A 116 -3.10 21.06 6.85
CA TYR A 116 -3.84 22.27 6.47
C TYR A 116 -4.53 22.93 7.66
N ALA A 117 -5.19 22.15 8.53
CA ALA A 117 -5.81 22.67 9.75
C ALA A 117 -4.77 23.24 10.74
N LEU A 118 -3.58 22.63 10.82
CA LEU A 118 -2.49 23.11 11.67
C LEU A 118 -1.86 24.42 11.16
N TRP A 119 -1.85 24.61 9.85
CA TRP A 119 -1.29 25.78 9.17
C TRP A 119 -2.33 26.88 8.91
N ASP A 120 -3.26 27.07 9.85
CA ASP A 120 -4.30 28.12 9.81
C ASP A 120 -5.09 28.14 8.50
N CYS A 121 -5.40 26.96 7.96
CA CYS A 121 -6.12 26.81 6.69
C CYS A 121 -5.42 27.49 5.49
N ASN A 122 -4.08 27.57 5.47
CA ASN A 122 -3.36 28.08 4.32
C ASN A 122 -3.40 27.10 3.12
N ARG A 123 -4.10 27.49 2.06
CA ARG A 123 -4.30 26.69 0.85
C ARG A 123 -3.00 26.37 0.10
N GLN A 124 -1.95 27.18 0.27
CA GLN A 124 -0.64 26.91 -0.35
C GLN A 124 -0.01 25.63 0.19
N VAL A 125 -0.10 25.40 1.50
CA VAL A 125 0.44 24.19 2.14
C VAL A 125 -0.29 22.95 1.62
N TYR A 126 -1.61 23.02 1.52
CA TYR A 126 -2.42 21.94 0.94
C TYR A 126 -2.03 21.63 -0.51
N LEU A 127 -1.88 22.66 -1.36
CA LEU A 127 -1.50 22.48 -2.77
C LEU A 127 -0.09 21.88 -2.92
N VAL A 128 0.87 22.31 -2.11
CA VAL A 128 2.24 21.78 -2.11
C VAL A 128 2.24 20.30 -1.72
N LEU A 129 1.51 19.94 -0.66
CA LEU A 129 1.40 18.54 -0.21
C LEU A 129 0.74 17.66 -1.26
N MET A 130 -0.36 18.13 -1.87
CA MET A 130 -1.05 17.38 -2.92
C MET A 130 -0.20 17.24 -4.19
N GLY A 131 0.54 18.29 -4.56
CA GLY A 131 1.49 18.25 -5.68
C GLY A 131 2.60 17.22 -5.45
N LEU A 132 3.18 17.18 -4.24
CA LEU A 132 4.20 16.20 -3.89
C LEU A 132 3.66 14.76 -3.95
N ASN A 133 2.44 14.55 -3.45
CA ASN A 133 1.76 13.26 -3.51
C ASN A 133 1.60 12.78 -4.96
N ILE A 134 1.08 13.63 -5.85
CA ILE A 134 0.92 13.29 -7.27
C ILE A 134 2.25 12.91 -7.91
N VAL A 135 3.32 13.67 -7.65
CA VAL A 135 4.66 13.37 -8.18
C VAL A 135 5.16 12.00 -7.71
N CYS A 136 4.94 11.67 -6.43
CA CYS A 136 5.32 10.37 -5.87
C CYS A 136 4.56 9.22 -6.54
N HIS A 137 3.23 9.34 -6.69
CA HIS A 137 2.41 8.34 -7.37
C HIS A 137 2.83 8.15 -8.84
N LEU A 138 3.09 9.24 -9.55
CA LEU A 138 3.59 9.19 -10.92
C LEU A 138 4.91 8.43 -11.01
N SER A 139 5.82 8.66 -10.06
CA SER A 139 7.10 7.94 -10.03
C SER A 139 6.94 6.44 -9.82
N GLN A 140 6.00 6.01 -8.97
CA GLN A 140 5.73 4.59 -8.73
C GLN A 140 5.16 3.89 -9.97
N VAL A 141 4.22 4.52 -10.66
CA VAL A 141 3.63 4.00 -11.91
C VAL A 141 4.68 3.89 -13.02
N LEU A 142 5.59 4.87 -13.10
CA LEU A 142 6.71 4.83 -14.06
C LEU A 142 7.68 3.68 -13.77
N MET A 143 7.93 3.36 -12.50
CA MET A 143 8.79 2.24 -12.13
C MET A 143 8.14 0.89 -12.51
N ASP A 144 6.83 0.74 -12.30
CA ASP A 144 6.09 -0.49 -12.60
C ASP A 144 5.89 -0.74 -14.12
N SER A 145 5.92 0.31 -14.95
CA SER A 145 5.81 0.19 -16.41
C SER A 145 7.15 -0.14 -17.11
N SER A 146 8.28 0.10 -16.47
CA SER A 146 9.62 -0.17 -17.05
C SER A 146 9.94 -1.64 -17.39
N PRO A 147 9.47 -2.68 -16.66
CA PRO A 147 9.84 -4.07 -16.94
C PRO A 147 9.02 -4.71 -18.07
N SER A 148 7.86 -4.17 -18.42
CA SER A 148 6.95 -4.75 -19.43
C SER A 148 7.26 -4.29 -20.86
N GLU A 149 7.75 -3.06 -21.04
CA GLU A 149 8.15 -2.49 -22.34
C GLU A 149 9.43 -3.13 -22.91
N LEU A 150 10.38 -3.57 -22.05
CA LEU A 150 11.64 -4.18 -22.51
C LEU A 150 11.45 -5.60 -23.09
N ASN A 151 10.44 -6.33 -22.61
CA ASN A 151 10.13 -7.70 -23.04
C ASN A 151 9.28 -7.75 -24.32
N SER A 152 8.46 -6.72 -24.59
CA SER A 152 7.75 -6.57 -25.87
C SER A 152 8.68 -6.08 -26.99
N ALA A 153 9.67 -5.24 -26.67
CA ALA A 153 10.65 -4.74 -27.63
C ALA A 153 11.75 -5.76 -28.03
N THR A 154 12.00 -6.80 -27.23
CA THR A 154 12.97 -7.87 -27.53
C THR A 154 12.35 -9.08 -28.26
N LEU A 155 11.02 -9.11 -28.42
CA LEU A 155 10.28 -10.16 -29.15
C LEU A 155 9.84 -9.72 -30.57
N GLN A 156 10.33 -8.59 -31.08
CA GLN A 156 10.26 -8.20 -32.50
C GLN A 156 11.65 -8.21 -33.13
#